data_AF-A0AAE0HUU0-F1
#
_entry.id   AF-A0AAE0HUU0-F1
#
_cell.length_a   1.000
_cell.length_b   1.000
_cell.length_c   1.000
_cell.angle_alpha   90.00
_cell.angle_beta   90.00
_cell.angle_gamma   90.00
#
_symmetry.space_group_name_H-M   'P 1'
#
loop_
_entity.id
_entity.type
_entity.pdbx_description
1 polymer ?
#
loop_
_entity_poly.entity_id
_entity_poly.type
_entity_poly.pdbx_seq_one_letter_code
_entity_poly.pdbx_strand_id
1 'polypeptide(L)'
;MKDMMAPPSPSQIALLRALELIIESQQRRLLEGTNIPAHIRKRFMEVLRLFRDKHPYMGWKCEALEGGSPLPELSRDDSQKLEDDVVGDMIGRKQAKANKPVELRERRP
;
A
#
# COMPACT_ATOMS: atom_id res chain seq x y z
N MET A 1 3.16 -27.09 28.45
CA MET A 1 2.81 -25.79 29.05
C MET A 1 2.36 -24.90 27.91
N LYS A 2 1.10 -24.48 27.93
CA LYS A 2 0.50 -23.61 26.93
C LYS A 2 0.89 -22.20 27.38
N ASP A 3 1.80 -21.55 26.68
CA ASP A 3 2.27 -20.22 27.04
C ASP A 3 1.06 -19.29 27.20
N MET A 4 0.76 -18.95 28.45
CA MET A 4 -0.34 -18.07 28.82
C MET A 4 0.14 -16.65 28.53
N MET A 5 0.14 -16.26 27.25
CA MET A 5 0.37 -14.87 26.87
C MET A 5 -0.73 -14.04 27.53
N ALA A 6 -0.34 -13.21 28.50
CA ALA A 6 -1.24 -12.23 29.07
C ALA A 6 -1.80 -11.36 27.94
N PRO A 7 -3.10 -11.02 27.96
CA PRO A 7 -3.65 -10.12 26.96
C PRO A 7 -2.86 -8.80 26.99
N PRO A 8 -2.51 -8.24 25.83
CA PRO A 8 -1.69 -7.04 25.76
C PRO A 8 -2.36 -5.89 26.52
N SER A 9 -1.56 -5.09 27.22
CA SER A 9 -2.10 -4.01 28.04
C SER A 9 -2.80 -2.96 27.15
N PRO A 10 -3.81 -2.23 27.68
CA PRO A 10 -4.47 -1.18 26.92
C PRO A 10 -3.51 -0.13 26.37
N SER A 11 -2.44 0.20 27.11
CA SER A 11 -1.40 1.13 26.66
C SER A 11 -0.57 0.60 25.50
N GLN A 12 -0.25 -0.70 25.48
CA GLN A 12 0.43 -1.34 24.34
C GLN A 12 -0.45 -1.34 23.08
N ILE A 13 -1.74 -1.67 23.23
CA ILE A 13 -2.71 -1.63 22.13
C ILE A 13 -2.82 -0.20 21.58
N ALA A 14 -2.90 0.80 22.45
CA ALA A 14 -2.98 2.20 22.05
C ALA A 14 -1.72 2.65 21.28
N LEU A 15 -0.53 2.27 21.77
CA LEU A 15 0.74 2.60 21.10
C LEU A 15 0.82 1.96 19.70
N LEU A 16 0.46 0.69 19.55
CA LEU A 16 0.50 0.01 18.25
C LEU A 16 -0.44 0.68 17.24
N ARG A 17 -1.66 1.03 17.65
CA ARG A 17 -2.59 1.77 16.78
C ARG A 17 -2.06 3.14 16.38
N ALA A 18 -1.40 3.85 17.29
CA ALA A 18 -0.79 5.14 16.96
C ALA A 18 0.34 4.99 15.93
N LEU A 19 1.20 3.99 16.10
CA LEU A 19 2.29 3.69 15.15
C LEU A 19 1.73 3.29 13.78
N GLU A 20 0.68 2.48 13.75
CA GLU A 20 -0.01 2.12 12.50
C GLU A 20 -0.50 3.36 11.74
N LEU A 21 -1.21 4.26 12.43
CA LEU A 21 -1.70 5.51 11.82
C LEU A 21 -0.56 6.38 11.28
N ILE A 22 0.55 6.47 12.00
CA ILE A 22 1.73 7.23 11.57
C ILE A 22 2.31 6.62 10.30
N ILE A 23 2.52 5.29 10.28
CA ILE A 23 3.09 4.59 9.13
C ILE A 23 2.17 4.73 7.91
N GLU A 24 0.86 4.55 8.07
CA GLU A 24 -0.10 4.70 6.96
C GLU A 24 -0.14 6.13 6.43
N SER A 25 -0.08 7.12 7.32
CA SER A 25 0.02 8.52 6.93
C SER A 25 1.29 8.80 6.11
N GLN A 26 2.44 8.28 6.54
CA GLN A 26 3.69 8.40 5.80
C GLN A 26 3.60 7.72 4.43
N GLN A 27 3.05 6.51 4.35
CA GLN A 27 2.89 5.79 3.08
C GLN A 27 1.97 6.55 2.11
N ARG A 28 0.86 7.13 2.60
CA ARG A 28 -0.02 7.98 1.77
C ARG A 28 0.72 9.20 1.20
N ARG A 29 1.51 9.88 2.03
CA ARG A 29 2.33 11.02 1.56
C ARG A 29 3.35 10.60 0.50
N LEU A 30 3.95 9.42 0.64
CA LEU A 30 4.87 8.89 -0.37
C LEU A 30 4.15 8.57 -1.69
N LEU A 31 2.92 8.04 -1.62
CA LEU A 31 2.07 7.76 -2.77
C LEU A 31 1.62 9.00 -3.55
N GLU A 32 1.33 10.10 -2.86
CA GLU A 32 1.02 11.39 -3.50
C GLU A 32 2.21 11.92 -4.33
N GLY A 33 3.43 11.54 -3.94
CA GLY A 33 4.65 11.85 -4.65
C GLY A 33 4.96 10.90 -5.83
N THR A 34 6.21 10.94 -6.27
CA THR A 34 6.73 10.05 -7.32
C THR A 34 7.50 8.85 -6.75
N ASN A 35 7.23 8.48 -5.49
CA ASN A 35 7.91 7.39 -4.81
C ASN A 35 7.45 6.04 -5.39
N ILE A 36 8.22 5.51 -6.34
CA ILE A 36 7.94 4.25 -7.02
C ILE A 36 7.73 3.08 -6.03
N PRO A 37 8.57 2.88 -4.99
CA PRO A 37 8.34 1.83 -4.00
C PRO A 37 6.98 1.90 -3.31
N ALA A 38 6.47 3.10 -3.01
CA ALA A 38 5.16 3.26 -2.40
C ALA A 38 4.04 2.81 -3.36
N HIS A 39 4.15 3.13 -4.66
CA HIS A 39 3.20 2.68 -5.68
C HIS A 39 3.26 1.16 -5.89
N ILE A 40 4.46 0.57 -5.90
CA ILE A 40 4.66 -0.88 -5.96
C ILE A 40 3.97 -1.56 -4.77
N ARG A 41 4.26 -1.09 -3.55
CA ARG A 41 3.64 -1.61 -2.33
C ARG A 41 2.12 -1.54 -2.39
N LYS A 42 1.56 -0.40 -2.82
CA LYS A 42 0.11 -0.24 -2.97
C LYS A 42 -0.46 -1.28 -3.94
N ARG A 43 0.22 -1.51 -5.07
CA ARG A 43 -0.24 -2.45 -6.09
C ARG A 43 -0.21 -3.90 -5.60
N PHE A 44 0.84 -4.30 -4.88
CA PHE A 44 0.87 -5.60 -4.21
C PHE A 44 -0.27 -5.77 -3.20
N MET A 45 -0.54 -4.74 -2.39
CA MET A 45 -1.66 -4.79 -1.44
C MET A 45 -3.01 -4.95 -2.13
N GLU A 46 -3.23 -4.26 -3.26
CA GLU A 46 -4.46 -4.40 -4.06
C GLU A 46 -4.59 -5.80 -4.66
N VAL A 47 -3.54 -6.33 -5.29
CA VAL A 47 -3.54 -7.65 -5.94
C VAL A 47 -3.75 -8.78 -4.93
N LEU A 48 -3.10 -8.68 -3.77
CA LEU A 48 -3.23 -9.66 -2.69
C LEU A 48 -4.46 -9.40 -1.78
N ARG A 49 -5.25 -8.37 -2.09
CA ARG A 49 -6.43 -7.94 -1.30
C ARG A 49 -6.11 -7.81 0.20
N LEU A 50 -4.97 -7.21 0.49
CA LEU A 50 -4.48 -7.02 1.86
C LEU A 50 -5.22 -5.86 2.53
N PHE A 51 -5.82 -6.15 3.67
CA PHE A 51 -6.41 -5.16 4.56
C PHE A 51 -5.91 -5.37 5.99
N ARG A 52 -5.99 -4.33 6.82
CA ARG A 52 -5.58 -4.43 8.21
C ARG A 52 -6.61 -5.17 9.04
N ASP A 53 -6.15 -6.08 9.89
CA ASP A 53 -7.03 -6.66 10.89
C ASP A 53 -7.40 -5.64 11.97
N LYS A 54 -8.56 -5.83 12.60
CA LYS A 54 -9.01 -4.99 13.72
C LYS A 54 -8.12 -5.13 14.96
N HIS A 55 -7.44 -6.26 15.09
CA HIS A 55 -6.51 -6.53 16.18
C HIS A 55 -5.07 -6.18 15.74
N PRO A 56 -4.39 -5.24 16.42
CA PRO A 56 -3.10 -4.70 15.95
C PRO A 56 -2.00 -5.76 15.85
N TYR A 57 -2.06 -6.82 16.64
CA TYR A 57 -1.09 -7.93 16.59
C TYR A 57 -1.31 -8.92 15.45
N MET A 58 -2.49 -8.92 14.82
CA MET A 58 -2.77 -9.82 13.69
C MET A 58 -2.21 -9.26 12.37
N GLY A 59 -1.89 -7.96 12.31
CA GLY A 59 -1.20 -7.34 11.19
C GLY A 59 -2.08 -7.21 9.93
N TRP A 60 -1.64 -7.82 8.83
CA TRP A 60 -2.35 -7.80 7.55
C TRP A 60 -3.13 -9.11 7.38
N LYS A 61 -4.38 -9.00 6.93
CA LYS A 61 -5.20 -10.11 6.47
C LYS A 61 -5.50 -9.94 5.00
N CYS A 62 -5.77 -11.06 4.35
CA CYS A 62 -6.25 -11.07 3.00
C CYS A 62 -7.74 -11.32 2.98
N GLU A 63 -8.44 -10.71 2.05
CA GLU A 63 -9.85 -11.03 1.81
C GLU A 63 -9.91 -12.35 1.04
N ALA A 64 -10.53 -13.37 1.66
CA ALA A 64 -10.81 -14.62 0.97
C ALA A 64 -11.68 -14.32 -0.26
N LEU A 65 -11.32 -14.88 -1.41
CA LEU A 65 -12.18 -14.86 -2.59
C LEU A 65 -13.50 -15.57 -2.24
N GLU A 66 -14.64 -14.97 -2.61
CA GLU A 66 -15.92 -15.68 -2.57
C GLU A 66 -15.76 -17.03 -3.27
N GLY A 67 -16.10 -18.11 -2.56
CA GLY A 67 -15.89 -19.48 -3.03
C GLY A 67 -14.71 -20.23 -2.39
N GLY A 68 -13.98 -19.63 -1.44
CA GLY A 68 -12.93 -20.34 -0.69
C GLY A 68 -11.66 -20.62 -1.49
N SER A 69 -11.46 -19.91 -2.61
CA SER A 69 -10.24 -20.04 -3.40
C SER A 69 -9.02 -19.60 -2.58
N PRO A 70 -7.90 -20.33 -2.66
CA PRO A 70 -6.66 -19.90 -2.04
C PRO A 70 -6.24 -18.53 -2.56
N LEU A 71 -5.47 -17.82 -1.74
CA LEU A 71 -4.94 -16.51 -2.07
C LEU A 71 -4.20 -16.54 -3.40
N PRO A 72 -4.20 -15.43 -4.16
CA PRO A 72 -3.36 -15.33 -5.35
C PRO A 72 -1.90 -15.58 -4.92
N GLU A 73 -1.37 -16.76 -5.25
CA GLU A 73 0.04 -17.04 -5.08
C GLU A 73 0.77 -16.26 -6.16
N LEU A 74 1.49 -15.21 -5.76
CA LEU A 74 2.34 -14.47 -6.66
C LEU A 74 3.62 -15.26 -6.87
N SER A 75 3.82 -15.75 -8.09
CA SER A 75 5.13 -16.24 -8.47
C SER A 75 6.14 -15.10 -8.50
N ARG A 76 7.43 -15.45 -8.60
CA ARG A 76 8.49 -14.46 -8.80
C ARG A 76 8.27 -13.65 -10.08
N ASP A 77 7.81 -14.31 -11.15
CA ASP A 77 7.60 -13.67 -12.45
C ASP A 77 6.40 -12.71 -12.40
N ASP A 78 5.32 -13.09 -11.70
CA ASP A 78 4.18 -12.21 -11.46
C ASP A 78 4.58 -10.98 -10.64
N SER A 79 5.45 -11.19 -9.65
CA SER A 79 5.96 -10.10 -8.80
C SER A 79 6.81 -9.13 -9.61
N GLN A 80 7.74 -9.64 -10.42
CA GLN A 80 8.59 -8.82 -11.28
C GLN A 80 7.75 -8.03 -12.30
N LYS A 81 6.79 -8.69 -12.95
CA LYS A 81 5.90 -8.04 -13.91
C LYS A 81 5.12 -6.89 -13.27
N LEU A 82 4.61 -7.09 -12.06
CA LEU A 82 3.89 -6.04 -11.33
C LEU A 82 4.78 -4.83 -11.04
N GLU A 83 6.04 -5.06 -10.65
CA GLU A 83 7.01 -3.98 -10.47
C GLU A 83 7.27 -3.23 -11.77
N ASP A 84 7.53 -3.95 -12.86
CA ASP A 84 7.81 -3.38 -14.18
C ASP A 84 6.63 -2.54 -14.69
N ASP A 85 5.40 -3.04 -14.53
CA ASP A 85 4.17 -2.33 -14.89
C ASP A 85 4.04 -1.01 -14.13
N VAL A 86 4.28 -1.02 -12.81
CA VAL A 86 4.22 0.19 -11.98
C VAL A 86 5.30 1.19 -12.37
N VAL A 87 6.52 0.73 -12.65
CA VAL A 87 7.62 1.58 -13.10
C VAL A 87 7.27 2.21 -14.46
N GLY A 88 6.77 1.42 -15.40
CA GLY A 88 6.33 1.86 -16.72
C GLY A 88 5.26 2.94 -16.63
N ASP A 89 4.21 2.71 -15.83
CA ASP A 89 3.14 3.67 -15.57
C ASP A 89 3.67 4.99 -15.00
N MET A 90 4.60 4.92 -14.06
CA MET A 90 5.19 6.10 -13.42
C MET A 90 6.06 6.90 -14.38
N ILE A 91 6.85 6.23 -15.22
CA ILE A 91 7.64 6.87 -16.28
C ILE A 91 6.70 7.52 -17.29
N GLY A 92 5.66 6.82 -17.75
CA GLY A 92 4.66 7.35 -18.67
C GLY A 92 3.96 8.59 -18.13
N ARG A 93 3.54 8.57 -16.85
CA ARG A 93 2.95 9.75 -16.18
C ARG A 93 3.91 10.93 -16.11
N LYS A 94 5.20 10.69 -15.86
CA LYS A 94 6.21 11.76 -15.86
C LYS A 94 6.38 12.38 -17.24
N GLN A 95 6.48 11.55 -18.28
CA GLN A 95 6.59 12.02 -19.67
C GLN A 95 5.34 12.78 -20.11
N ALA A 96 4.14 12.30 -19.78
CA ALA A 96 2.88 13.00 -20.07
C ALA A 96 2.75 14.36 -19.36
N LYS A 97 3.29 14.50 -18.14
CA LYS A 97 3.35 15.79 -17.44
C LYS A 97 4.36 16.74 -18.07
N ALA A 98 5.50 16.23 -18.55
CA ALA A 98 6.50 17.03 -19.24
C ALA A 98 6.03 17.52 -20.63
N ASN A 99 5.18 16.74 -21.30
CA ASN A 99 4.68 17.04 -22.63
C ASN A 99 3.39 17.88 -22.65
N LYS A 100 2.90 18.33 -21.49
CA LYS A 100 1.84 19.35 -21.40
C LYS A 100 2.52 20.74 -21.43
N PRO A 101 2.32 21.55 -22.48
CA PRO A 101 2.81 22.92 -22.45
C PRO A 101 2.17 23.67 -21.29
N VAL A 102 2.93 24.54 -20.65
CA VAL A 102 2.47 25.49 -19.63
C VAL A 102 1.58 26.54 -20.31
N GLU A 103 0.38 26.15 -20.75
CA GLU A 103 -0.70 27.08 -21.05
C GLU A 103 -1.67 27.01 -19.87
N LEU A 104 -1.47 27.85 -18.86
CA LEU A 104 -2.47 28.29 -17.88
C LEU A 104 -1.79 29.14 -16.78
N ARG A 105 -1.03 30.18 -17.14
CA ARG A 105 -0.62 31.20 -16.17
C ARG A 105 -0.79 32.65 -16.57
N GLU A 106 -1.35 32.93 -17.74
CA GLU A 106 -1.72 34.29 -18.12
C GLU A 106 -3.11 34.31 -18.71
N ARG A 107 -4.16 34.35 -17.85
CA ARG A 107 -5.41 35.10 -18.09
C ARG A 107 -6.13 35.28 -16.76
N ARG A 108 -5.94 36.43 -16.12
CA ARG A 108 -7.08 37.15 -15.55
C ARG A 108 -6.86 38.66 -15.75
N PRO A 109 -7.93 39.39 -16.14
CA PRO A 109 -7.88 40.80 -16.47
C PRO A 109 -7.72 41.68 -15.23
#